data_AF-A0A3D1LBS8-F1
#
_entry.id   AF-A0A3D1LBS8-F1
#
_cell.length_a   1.000
_cell.length_b   1.000
_cell.length_c   1.000
_cell.angle_alpha   90.00
_cell.angle_beta   90.00
_cell.angle_gamma   90.00
#
_symmetry.space_group_name_H-M   'P 1'
#
loop_
_entity.id
_entity.type
_entity.pdbx_description
1 polymer ?
#
loop_
_entity_poly.entity_id
_entity_poly.type
_entity_poly.pdbx_seq_one_letter_code
_entity_poly.pdbx_strand_id
1 'polypeptide(L)'
;MEDSQIIDLYWARLEQAIQETDTKYGGYCRAIAHNILKSMEDSEECVSDTWLRAWNAMPPQRPSVLSAFLGRITRNLSLDRYKAARAEKRGGSSFPAALDELSECVPAGGSVEQTMDERELGQAIDRFLRTIPEKQCSLFLRRYWYAESISQIAERYSLKENTVKSILFRTREQLRKFLQKEGVAV
;
A
#
# COMPACT_ATOMS: atom_id res chain seq x y z
N MET A 1 21.29 -3.69 -12.50
CA MET A 1 20.41 -3.80 -13.68
C MET A 1 19.32 -2.75 -13.60
N GLU A 2 19.01 -2.08 -14.72
CA GLU A 2 17.96 -1.06 -14.80
C GLU A 2 16.55 -1.66 -14.88
N ASP A 3 15.53 -0.88 -14.51
CA ASP A 3 14.12 -1.34 -14.47
C ASP A 3 13.66 -1.83 -15.86
N SER A 4 14.03 -1.13 -16.92
CA SER A 4 13.69 -1.49 -18.30
C SER A 4 14.24 -2.86 -18.70
N GLN A 5 15.48 -3.16 -18.29
CA GLN A 5 16.12 -4.44 -18.58
C GLN A 5 15.42 -5.59 -17.85
N ILE A 6 15.05 -5.39 -16.58
CA ILE A 6 14.28 -6.37 -15.82
C ILE A 6 12.91 -6.62 -16.47
N ILE A 7 12.24 -5.56 -16.93
CA ILE A 7 10.97 -5.67 -17.66
C ILE A 7 11.16 -6.47 -18.96
N ASP A 8 12.23 -6.22 -19.70
CA ASP A 8 12.52 -6.97 -20.93
C ASP A 8 12.73 -8.47 -20.66
N LEU A 9 13.40 -8.84 -19.56
CA LEU A 9 13.55 -10.24 -19.15
C LEU A 9 12.20 -10.91 -18.88
N TYR A 10 11.29 -10.23 -18.18
CA TYR A 10 9.92 -10.75 -17.94
C TYR A 10 9.16 -10.98 -19.25
N TRP A 11 9.31 -10.06 -20.20
CA TRP A 11 8.68 -10.16 -21.52
C TRP A 11 9.25 -11.27 -22.38
N ALA A 12 10.58 -11.43 -22.35
CA ALA A 12 11.28 -12.51 -23.02
C ALA A 12 11.07 -13.88 -22.34
N ARG A 13 10.33 -13.94 -21.23
CA ARG A 13 10.11 -15.15 -20.43
C ARG A 13 11.43 -15.81 -20.02
N LEU A 14 12.42 -15.00 -19.66
CA LEU A 14 13.70 -15.47 -19.16
C LEU A 14 13.66 -15.58 -17.64
N GLU A 15 13.98 -16.75 -17.10
CA GLU A 15 13.95 -17.02 -15.65
C GLU A 15 14.81 -16.03 -14.84
N GLN A 16 15.87 -15.49 -15.45
CA GLN A 16 16.72 -14.45 -14.88
C GLN A 16 15.91 -13.22 -14.41
N ALA A 17 14.74 -12.95 -15.00
CA ALA A 17 13.84 -11.87 -14.56
C ALA A 17 13.57 -11.93 -13.05
N ILE A 18 13.30 -13.12 -12.51
CA ILE A 18 12.97 -13.31 -11.10
C ILE A 18 14.19 -12.99 -10.22
N GLN A 19 15.36 -13.51 -10.59
CA GLN A 19 16.60 -13.29 -9.82
C GLN A 19 17.00 -11.82 -9.77
N GLU A 20 16.97 -11.12 -10.90
CA GLU A 20 17.32 -9.70 -10.99
C GLU A 20 16.29 -8.82 -10.27
N THR A 21 15.01 -9.21 -10.32
CA THR A 21 13.94 -8.53 -9.59
C THR A 21 14.10 -8.70 -8.09
N ASP A 22 14.37 -9.91 -7.60
CA ASP A 22 14.58 -10.13 -6.17
C ASP A 22 15.84 -9.42 -5.66
N THR A 23 16.93 -9.44 -6.45
CA THR A 23 18.16 -8.73 -6.12
C THR A 23 17.91 -7.22 -5.96
N LYS A 24 17.12 -6.61 -6.85
CA LYS A 24 16.87 -5.16 -6.83
C LYS A 24 15.74 -4.74 -5.88
N TYR A 25 14.67 -5.51 -5.78
CA TYR A 25 13.42 -5.12 -5.10
C TYR A 25 13.00 -6.06 -3.96
N GLY A 26 13.72 -7.14 -3.70
CA GLY A 26 13.39 -8.08 -2.63
C GLY A 26 13.31 -7.38 -1.28
N GLY A 27 14.29 -6.54 -0.92
CA GLY A 27 14.24 -5.76 0.32
C GLY A 27 13.03 -4.81 0.40
N TYR A 28 12.67 -4.18 -0.73
CA TYR A 28 11.51 -3.29 -0.81
C TYR A 28 10.19 -4.05 -0.63
N CYS A 29 10.01 -5.18 -1.32
CA CYS A 29 8.79 -5.97 -1.23
C CYS A 29 8.67 -6.68 0.14
N ARG A 30 9.78 -7.21 0.68
CA ARG A 30 9.82 -7.77 2.04
C ARG A 30 9.42 -6.74 3.09
N ALA A 31 9.88 -5.49 2.98
CA ALA A 31 9.49 -4.44 3.92
C ALA A 31 7.97 -4.17 3.87
N ILE A 32 7.37 -4.10 2.68
CA ILE A 32 5.92 -3.95 2.51
C ILE A 32 5.17 -5.13 3.14
N ALA A 33 5.56 -6.35 2.77
CA ALA A 33 4.92 -7.56 3.26
C ALA A 33 5.03 -7.69 4.77
N HIS A 34 6.22 -7.45 5.33
CA HIS A 34 6.45 -7.54 6.77
C HIS A 34 5.71 -6.46 7.56
N ASN A 35 5.59 -5.25 7.00
CA ASN A 35 4.78 -4.19 7.60
C ASN A 35 3.31 -4.61 7.74
N ILE A 36 2.83 -5.51 6.88
CA ILE A 36 1.46 -6.02 6.86
C ILE A 36 1.32 -7.31 7.70
N LEU A 37 2.12 -8.32 7.39
CA LEU A 37 1.97 -9.68 7.92
C LEU A 37 2.58 -9.85 9.32
N LYS A 38 3.58 -9.02 9.67
CA LYS A 38 4.32 -9.11 10.94
C LYS A 38 4.95 -10.48 11.22
N SER A 39 5.16 -11.27 10.17
CA SER A 39 5.78 -12.60 10.19
C SER A 39 6.84 -12.66 9.09
N MET A 40 8.05 -13.07 9.43
CA MET A 40 9.16 -13.13 8.46
C MET A 40 8.87 -14.20 7.40
N GLU A 41 8.43 -15.39 7.84
CA GLU A 41 8.08 -16.52 6.97
C GLU A 41 6.98 -16.15 5.98
N ASP A 42 5.86 -15.60 6.47
CA ASP A 42 4.76 -15.19 5.60
C ASP A 42 5.17 -14.07 4.63
N SER A 43 6.14 -13.23 5.03
CA SER A 43 6.66 -12.14 4.18
C SER A 43 7.51 -12.67 3.05
N GLU A 44 8.41 -13.63 3.31
CA GLU A 44 9.22 -14.27 2.27
C GLU A 44 8.31 -15.02 1.28
N GLU A 45 7.33 -15.76 1.78
CA GLU A 45 6.39 -16.47 0.92
C GLU A 45 5.56 -15.51 0.06
N CYS A 46 5.07 -14.41 0.65
CA CYS A 46 4.36 -13.36 -0.09
C CYS A 46 5.22 -12.70 -1.17
N VAL A 47 6.53 -12.55 -0.95
CA VAL A 47 7.46 -12.00 -1.94
C VAL A 47 7.71 -13.00 -3.06
N SER A 48 7.85 -14.29 -2.76
CA SER A 48 7.91 -15.34 -3.78
C SER A 48 6.66 -15.33 -4.67
N ASP A 49 5.47 -15.27 -4.07
CA ASP A 49 4.19 -15.14 -4.81
C ASP A 49 4.11 -13.84 -5.63
N THR A 50 4.71 -12.75 -5.13
CA THR A 50 4.78 -11.49 -5.87
C THR A 50 5.51 -11.71 -7.19
N TRP A 51 6.64 -12.41 -7.18
CA TRP A 51 7.42 -12.68 -8.40
C TRP A 51 6.65 -13.57 -9.38
N LEU A 52 5.98 -14.62 -8.89
CA LEU A 52 5.13 -15.47 -9.71
C LEU A 52 3.97 -14.67 -10.33
N ARG A 53 3.35 -13.78 -9.55
CA ARG A 53 2.25 -12.94 -10.04
C ARG A 53 2.74 -11.87 -11.00
N ALA A 54 3.91 -11.28 -10.78
CA ALA A 54 4.55 -10.36 -11.72
C ALA A 54 4.88 -11.04 -13.04
N TRP A 55 5.39 -12.28 -13.00
CA TRP A 55 5.61 -13.11 -14.18
C TRP A 55 4.32 -13.31 -14.98
N ASN A 56 3.22 -13.68 -14.30
CA ASN A 56 1.96 -13.96 -14.97
C ASN A 56 1.22 -12.72 -15.45
N ALA A 57 1.37 -11.57 -14.76
CA ALA A 57 0.56 -10.37 -14.97
C ALA A 57 1.32 -9.16 -15.52
N MET A 58 2.56 -9.34 -16.00
CA MET A 58 3.33 -8.25 -16.61
C MET A 58 2.51 -7.61 -17.76
N PRO A 59 2.15 -6.32 -17.68
CA PRO A 59 1.17 -5.74 -18.60
C PRO A 59 1.76 -5.45 -20.00
N PRO A 60 0.95 -5.57 -21.07
CA PRO A 60 1.30 -5.22 -22.45
C PRO A 60 1.99 -3.86 -22.62
N GLN A 61 1.44 -2.85 -21.95
CA GLN A 61 1.91 -1.47 -21.99
C GLN A 61 3.20 -1.23 -21.21
N ARG A 62 3.70 -2.23 -20.47
CA ARG A 62 4.85 -2.16 -19.55
C ARG A 62 4.66 -1.16 -18.40
N PRO A 63 5.10 -1.47 -17.17
CA PRO A 63 4.98 -0.53 -16.07
C PRO A 63 5.95 0.64 -16.26
N SER A 64 5.46 1.88 -16.13
CA SER A 64 6.31 3.08 -16.17
C SER A 64 7.22 3.21 -14.93
N VAL A 65 6.80 2.63 -13.81
CA VAL A 65 7.57 2.55 -12.56
C VAL A 65 7.45 1.12 -12.03
N LEU A 66 8.52 0.33 -12.17
CA LEU A 66 8.51 -1.09 -11.83
C LEU A 66 8.27 -1.32 -10.33
N SER A 67 8.90 -0.52 -9.47
CA SER A 67 8.71 -0.60 -8.02
C SER A 67 7.24 -0.40 -7.60
N ALA A 68 6.52 0.53 -8.23
CA ALA A 68 5.10 0.75 -7.94
C ALA A 68 4.23 -0.44 -8.36
N PHE A 69 4.54 -1.05 -9.51
CA PHE A 69 3.87 -2.26 -10.00
C PHE A 69 4.07 -3.43 -9.03
N LEU A 70 5.32 -3.72 -8.66
CA LEU A 70 5.66 -4.80 -7.74
C LEU A 70 5.08 -4.55 -6.34
N GLY A 71 5.23 -3.33 -5.80
CA GLY A 71 4.72 -2.96 -4.50
C GLY A 71 3.19 -3.09 -4.39
N ARG A 72 2.45 -2.79 -5.48
CA ARG A 72 1.00 -3.03 -5.52
C ARG A 72 0.66 -4.52 -5.45
N ILE A 73 1.36 -5.37 -6.18
CA ILE A 73 1.16 -6.82 -6.13
C ILE A 73 1.45 -7.33 -4.72
N THR A 74 2.61 -7.00 -4.15
CA THR A 74 3.00 -7.43 -2.80
C THR A 74 2.01 -6.98 -1.75
N ARG A 75 1.62 -5.69 -1.76
CA ARG A 75 0.66 -5.14 -0.81
C ARG A 75 -0.68 -5.88 -0.87
N ASN A 76 -1.20 -6.14 -2.06
CA ASN A 76 -2.46 -6.83 -2.23
C ASN A 76 -2.39 -8.27 -1.72
N LEU A 77 -1.37 -9.03 -2.12
CA LEU A 77 -1.16 -10.40 -1.64
C LEU A 77 -1.01 -10.46 -0.11
N SER A 78 -0.28 -9.50 0.47
CA SER A 78 -0.11 -9.40 1.92
C SER A 78 -1.44 -9.11 2.63
N LEU A 79 -2.26 -8.23 2.08
CA LEU A 79 -3.59 -7.93 2.63
C LEU A 79 -4.54 -9.12 2.52
N ASP A 80 -4.49 -9.87 1.42
CA ASP A 80 -5.31 -11.06 1.20
C ASP A 80 -4.94 -12.16 2.19
N ARG A 81 -3.63 -12.45 2.34
CA ARG A 81 -3.10 -13.39 3.35
C ARG A 81 -3.47 -12.97 4.76
N TYR A 82 -3.31 -11.68 5.07
CA TYR A 82 -3.69 -11.14 6.38
C TYR A 82 -5.18 -11.35 6.69
N LYS A 83 -6.08 -11.08 5.72
CA LYS A 83 -7.52 -11.29 5.87
C LYS A 83 -7.86 -12.77 6.07
N ALA A 84 -7.26 -13.66 5.29
CA ALA A 84 -7.48 -15.11 5.40
C ALA A 84 -7.09 -15.65 6.79
N ALA A 85 -5.88 -15.32 7.26
CA ALA A 85 -5.39 -15.75 8.57
C ALA A 85 -6.26 -15.26 9.75
N ARG A 86 -6.95 -14.11 9.57
CA ARG A 86 -7.90 -13.57 10.57
C ARG A 86 -9.29 -14.16 10.50
N ALA A 87 -9.77 -14.53 9.31
CA ALA A 87 -11.05 -15.22 9.18
C ALA A 87 -11.02 -16.59 9.89
N GLU A 88 -9.87 -17.26 9.88
CA GLU A 88 -9.67 -18.55 10.55
C GLU A 88 -9.57 -18.42 12.08
N LYS A 89 -9.00 -17.32 12.58
CA LYS A 89 -8.86 -17.05 14.02
C LYS A 89 -10.04 -16.19 14.51
N ARG A 90 -11.17 -16.84 14.89
CA ARG A 90 -12.31 -16.16 15.55
C ARG A 90 -11.86 -15.39 16.79
N GLY A 91 -11.63 -14.09 16.65
CA GLY A 91 -11.41 -13.13 17.73
C GLY A 91 -9.94 -12.79 18.03
N GLY A 92 -9.62 -11.49 17.95
CA GLY A 92 -8.61 -10.89 18.83
C GLY A 92 -7.32 -10.36 18.20
N SER A 93 -7.24 -9.02 18.21
CA SER A 93 -6.06 -8.14 18.28
C SER A 93 -5.13 -7.92 17.07
N SER A 94 -5.40 -6.78 16.44
CA SER A 94 -4.50 -5.72 15.96
C SER A 94 -3.59 -5.92 14.74
N PHE A 95 -4.18 -5.86 13.56
CA PHE A 95 -3.56 -5.21 12.40
C PHE A 95 -4.14 -3.83 12.03
N PRO A 96 -5.23 -3.33 12.62
CA PRO A 96 -6.00 -2.37 11.88
C PRO A 96 -5.59 -0.95 12.21
N ALA A 97 -4.62 -0.61 13.08
CA ALA A 97 -4.41 0.80 13.44
C ALA A 97 -4.31 1.73 12.21
N ALA A 98 -3.58 1.37 11.15
CA ALA A 98 -3.56 2.16 9.92
C ALA A 98 -4.86 2.07 9.08
N LEU A 99 -5.50 0.90 9.03
CA LEU A 99 -6.74 0.68 8.26
C LEU A 99 -7.98 1.24 8.97
N ASP A 100 -8.11 1.05 10.28
CA ASP A 100 -9.06 1.70 11.19
C ASP A 100 -8.91 3.22 11.16
N GLU A 101 -7.67 3.72 11.23
CA GLU A 101 -7.42 5.16 11.09
C GLU A 101 -8.03 5.72 9.78
N LEU A 102 -8.03 4.94 8.69
CA LEU A 102 -8.63 5.31 7.41
C LEU A 102 -10.12 5.01 7.31
N SER A 103 -10.62 3.94 7.92
CA SER A 103 -12.05 3.57 7.87
C SER A 103 -12.92 4.58 8.61
N GLU A 104 -12.37 5.31 9.57
CA GLU A 104 -13.01 6.49 10.19
C GLU A 104 -13.13 7.69 9.22
N CYS A 105 -12.44 7.66 8.07
CA CYS A 105 -12.32 8.79 7.13
C CYS A 105 -12.95 8.52 5.77
N VAL A 106 -13.25 7.26 5.47
CA VAL A 106 -13.81 6.78 4.20
C VAL A 106 -15.12 6.08 4.52
N PRO A 107 -16.20 6.29 3.76
CA PRO A 107 -17.50 5.68 4.07
C PRO A 107 -17.37 4.16 4.15
N ALA A 108 -17.93 3.56 5.19
CA ALA A 108 -18.22 2.14 5.17
C ALA A 108 -19.36 1.91 4.17
N GLY A 109 -19.17 1.03 3.18
CA GLY A 109 -20.13 0.77 2.09
C GLY A 109 -21.47 0.22 2.56
N GLY A 110 -22.31 1.08 3.16
CA GLY A 110 -23.52 0.71 3.89
C GLY A 110 -24.81 1.35 3.36
N SER A 111 -24.77 2.18 2.32
CA SER A 111 -25.99 2.61 1.62
C SER A 111 -25.82 2.52 0.10
N VAL A 112 -26.71 1.75 -0.52
CA VAL A 112 -26.72 1.42 -1.96
C VAL A 112 -26.93 2.66 -2.84
N GLU A 113 -27.30 3.81 -2.24
CA GLU A 113 -27.59 5.06 -2.96
C GLU A 113 -26.43 6.08 -2.98
N GLN A 114 -25.33 5.88 -2.24
CA GLN A 114 -24.23 6.87 -2.13
C GLN A 114 -22.81 6.29 -2.17
N THR A 115 -22.64 5.05 -2.63
CA THR A 115 -21.30 4.46 -2.73
C THR A 115 -20.64 4.91 -4.03
N MET A 116 -19.63 5.78 -3.95
CA MET A 116 -18.74 6.02 -5.09
C MET A 116 -18.06 4.71 -5.51
N ASP A 117 -17.89 4.51 -6.82
CA ASP A 117 -17.07 3.42 -7.34
C ASP A 117 -15.67 3.51 -6.71
N GLU A 118 -15.09 2.37 -6.33
CA GLU A 118 -13.73 2.27 -5.78
C GLU A 118 -12.70 2.99 -6.67
N ARG A 119 -12.92 2.95 -8.00
CA ARG A 119 -12.08 3.68 -8.96
C ARG A 119 -12.20 5.20 -8.80
N GLU A 120 -13.41 5.70 -8.62
CA GLU A 120 -13.69 7.13 -8.45
C GLU A 120 -13.16 7.64 -7.12
N LEU A 121 -13.34 6.86 -6.04
CA LEU A 121 -12.76 7.12 -4.73
C LEU A 121 -11.22 7.17 -4.81
N GLY A 122 -10.61 6.21 -5.51
CA GLY A 122 -9.16 6.21 -5.73
C GLY A 122 -8.66 7.46 -6.46
N GLN A 123 -9.40 7.95 -7.46
CA GLN A 123 -9.10 9.19 -8.16
C GLN A 123 -9.29 10.43 -7.27
N ALA A 124 -10.33 10.46 -6.43
CA ALA A 124 -10.54 11.54 -5.47
C ALA A 124 -9.39 11.61 -4.44
N ILE A 125 -8.92 10.46 -3.95
CA ILE A 125 -7.75 10.39 -3.07
C ILE A 125 -6.49 10.88 -3.80
N ASP A 126 -6.25 10.48 -5.06
CA ASP A 126 -5.10 10.98 -5.83
C ASP A 126 -5.15 12.50 -6.00
N ARG A 127 -6.32 13.07 -6.33
CA ARG A 127 -6.53 14.52 -6.38
C ARG A 127 -6.20 15.17 -5.04
N PHE A 128 -6.74 14.64 -3.94
CA PHE A 128 -6.47 15.15 -2.60
C PHE A 128 -4.97 15.14 -2.27
N LEU A 129 -4.27 14.03 -2.54
CA LEU A 129 -2.84 13.90 -2.24
C LEU A 129 -1.96 14.90 -3.01
N ARG A 130 -2.44 15.40 -4.16
CA ARG A 130 -1.79 16.49 -4.92
C ARG A 130 -2.03 17.88 -4.33
N THR A 131 -3.03 18.05 -3.45
CA THR A 131 -3.35 19.35 -2.82
C THR A 131 -2.58 19.62 -1.52
N ILE A 132 -2.04 18.58 -0.88
CA ILE A 132 -1.36 18.71 0.41
C ILE A 132 0.17 18.85 0.23
N PRO A 133 0.88 19.45 1.20
CA PRO A 133 2.34 19.57 1.14
C PRO A 133 3.04 18.23 1.00
N GLU A 134 4.12 18.18 0.23
CA GLU A 134 4.87 16.95 -0.09
C GLU A 134 5.22 16.14 1.16
N LYS A 135 5.72 16.80 2.22
CA LYS A 135 6.03 16.13 3.49
C LYS A 135 4.80 15.44 4.10
N GLN A 136 3.63 16.07 4.06
CA GLN A 136 2.39 15.47 4.58
C GLN A 136 1.96 14.28 3.72
N CYS A 137 2.01 14.43 2.39
CA CYS A 137 1.73 13.34 1.45
C CYS A 137 2.66 12.14 1.68
N SER A 138 3.95 12.40 1.87
CA SER A 138 4.96 11.38 2.15
C SER A 138 4.66 10.61 3.44
N LEU A 139 4.38 11.31 4.54
CA LEU A 139 4.00 10.69 5.81
C LEU A 139 2.71 9.86 5.67
N PHE A 140 1.72 10.39 4.95
CA PHE A 140 0.44 9.72 4.71
C PHE A 140 0.62 8.41 3.92
N LEU A 141 1.37 8.44 2.81
CA LEU A 141 1.68 7.24 2.02
C LEU A 141 2.48 6.22 2.83
N ARG A 142 3.47 6.67 3.63
CA ARG A 142 4.24 5.77 4.50
C ARG A 142 3.32 5.03 5.48
N ARG A 143 2.38 5.74 6.10
CA ARG A 143 1.43 5.15 7.05
C ARG A 143 0.45 4.20 6.38
N TYR A 144 -0.18 4.62 5.28
CA TYR A 144 -1.39 3.97 4.77
C TYR A 144 -1.15 3.11 3.52
N TRP A 145 -0.18 3.47 2.68
CA TRP A 145 0.22 2.64 1.54
C TRP A 145 1.26 1.61 1.97
N TYR A 146 2.35 2.04 2.62
CA TYR A 146 3.47 1.16 3.02
C TYR A 146 3.27 0.47 4.38
N ALA A 147 2.18 0.77 5.09
CA ALA A 147 1.86 0.21 6.41
C ALA A 147 2.97 0.38 7.45
N GLU A 148 3.82 1.42 7.31
CA GLU A 148 4.87 1.72 8.28
C GLU A 148 4.23 2.12 9.64
N SER A 149 4.86 1.73 10.73
CA SER A 149 4.48 2.18 12.07
C SER A 149 4.82 3.65 12.26
N ILE A 150 4.15 4.29 13.22
CA ILE A 150 4.46 5.68 13.59
C ILE A 150 5.93 5.81 14.03
N SER A 151 6.47 4.81 14.73
CA SER A 151 7.88 4.79 15.15
C SER A 151 8.84 4.75 13.95
N GLN A 152 8.60 3.88 12.97
CA GLN A 152 9.39 3.79 11.73
C GLN A 152 9.36 5.12 10.95
N ILE A 153 8.19 5.74 10.86
CA ILE A 153 8.04 7.05 10.20
C ILE A 153 8.77 8.13 11.00
N ALA A 154 8.63 8.16 12.32
CA ALA A 154 9.29 9.13 13.19
C ALA A 154 10.81 9.07 13.03
N GLU A 155 11.38 7.88 13.06
CA GLU A 155 12.81 7.64 12.82
C GLU A 155 13.24 8.11 11.43
N ARG A 156 12.53 7.68 10.38
CA ARG A 156 12.85 8.00 8.97
C ARG A 156 12.93 9.50 8.70
N TYR A 157 12.02 10.28 9.29
CA TYR A 157 11.96 11.74 9.05
C TYR A 157 12.60 12.56 10.19
N SER A 158 13.26 11.90 11.15
CA SER A 158 13.84 12.53 12.34
C SER A 158 12.83 13.43 13.09
N LEU A 159 11.62 12.90 13.28
CA LEU A 159 10.52 13.55 13.99
C LEU A 159 10.20 12.83 15.30
N LYS A 160 9.50 13.51 16.20
CA LYS A 160 8.87 12.84 17.36
C LYS A 160 7.63 12.09 16.89
N GLU A 161 7.33 10.93 17.48
CA GLU A 161 6.11 10.17 17.18
C GLU A 161 4.83 11.00 17.33
N ASN A 162 4.76 11.86 18.35
CA ASN A 162 3.62 12.76 18.56
C ASN A 162 3.45 13.76 17.41
N THR A 163 4.54 14.21 16.79
CA THR A 163 4.50 15.07 15.61
C THR A 163 3.93 14.31 14.42
N VAL A 164 4.38 13.07 14.20
CA VAL A 164 3.86 12.19 13.13
C VAL A 164 2.36 11.94 13.33
N LYS A 165 1.93 11.53 14.53
CA LYS A 165 0.51 11.36 14.90
C LYS A 165 -0.32 12.60 14.59
N SER A 166 0.16 13.76 15.01
CA SER A 166 -0.54 15.04 14.81
C SER A 166 -0.68 15.40 13.33
N ILE A 167 0.37 15.18 12.53
CA ILE A 167 0.33 15.43 11.08
C ILE A 167 -0.67 14.47 10.42
N LEU A 168 -0.56 13.16 10.66
CA LEU A 168 -1.44 12.15 10.08
C LEU A 168 -2.90 12.38 10.43
N PHE A 169 -3.20 12.72 11.69
CA PHE A 169 -4.55 13.09 12.11
C PHE A 169 -5.10 14.29 11.33
N ARG A 170 -4.33 15.37 11.23
CA ARG A 170 -4.75 16.56 10.46
C ARG A 170 -4.89 16.27 8.97
N THR A 171 -4.05 15.42 8.39
CA THR A 171 -4.17 15.02 6.98
C THR A 171 -5.43 14.19 6.75
N ARG A 172 -5.78 13.28 7.68
CA ARG A 172 -7.03 12.52 7.64
C ARG A 172 -8.28 13.41 7.74
N GLU A 173 -8.28 14.39 8.63
CA GLU A 173 -9.37 15.38 8.71
C GLU A 173 -9.52 16.20 7.42
N GLN A 174 -8.40 16.56 6.78
CA GLN A 174 -8.42 17.23 5.48
C GLN A 174 -8.98 16.32 4.39
N LEU A 175 -8.60 15.04 4.37
CA LEU A 175 -9.12 14.04 3.43
C LEU A 175 -10.64 13.88 3.61
N ARG A 176 -11.13 13.71 4.85
CA ARG A 176 -12.57 13.60 5.13
C ARG A 176 -13.34 14.79 4.56
N LYS A 177 -12.88 16.01 4.85
CA LYS A 177 -13.50 17.25 4.34
C LYS A 177 -13.42 17.37 2.81
N PHE A 178 -12.34 16.88 2.20
CA PHE A 178 -12.19 16.86 0.76
C PHE A 178 -13.21 15.90 0.12
N LEU A 179 -13.30 14.67 0.64
CA LEU A 179 -14.23 13.66 0.15
C LEU A 179 -15.70 14.12 0.31
N GLN A 180 -16.05 14.73 1.44
CA GLN A 180 -17.40 15.32 1.64
C GLN A 180 -17.77 16.37 0.57
N LYS A 181 -16.81 17.18 0.11
CA LYS A 181 -17.04 18.16 -0.96
C LYS A 181 -17.21 17.51 -2.33
N GLU A 182 -16.57 16.37 -2.56
CA GLU A 182 -16.69 15.58 -3.80
C GLU A 182 -17.98 14.74 -3.83
N GLY A 183 -18.86 14.86 -2.84
CA GLY A 183 -20.13 14.12 -2.76
C GLY A 183 -20.03 12.77 -2.07
N VAL A 184 -18.89 12.47 -1.43
CA VAL A 184 -18.68 11.26 -0.64
C VAL A 184 -19.26 11.49 0.76
N ALA A 185 -20.43 10.92 1.08
CA ALA A 185 -20.96 10.99 2.44
C ALA A 185 -20.14 10.08 3.37
N VAL A 186 -19.28 10.68 4.20
CA VAL A 186 -18.51 10.00 5.26
C VAL A 186 -19.31 9.91 6.55
#